data_AF-A0A3C1IJR4-F1
#
_entry.id   AF-A0A3C1IJR4-F1
#
_cell.length_a   1.000
_cell.length_b   1.000
_cell.length_c   1.000
_cell.angle_alpha   90.00
_cell.angle_beta   90.00
_cell.angle_gamma   90.00
#
_symmetry.space_group_name_H-M   'P 1'
#
loop_
_entity.id
_entity.type
_entity.pdbx_description
1 polymer ?
#
loop_
_entity_poly.entity_id
_entity_poly.type
_entity_poly.pdbx_seq_one_letter_code
_entity_poly.pdbx_strand_id
1 'polypeptide(L)'
;ALKRDEAWRWFATSIGHWHIHGYGYFTIETKRGDVAGISGIWNPEGWPEPEVGWVVYAGFEGRGIAFEAASRAREWAYSDLGMSTLTSNIIAGNTRSVKLAERMGAMYERTYTNPNMGEGMLYRHPAPEALS
;
A
#
# COMPACT_ATOMS: atom_id res chain seq x y z
N ALA A 1 -5.21 -10.99 -15.69
CA ALA A 1 -6.21 -9.99 -15.24
C ALA A 1 -7.34 -10.73 -14.55
N LEU A 2 -7.93 -10.15 -13.51
CA LEU A 2 -9.09 -10.72 -12.81
C LEU A 2 -10.31 -10.80 -13.74
N LYS A 3 -11.22 -11.75 -13.46
CA LYS A 3 -12.55 -11.76 -14.09
C LYS A 3 -13.40 -10.59 -13.58
N ARG A 4 -14.45 -10.22 -14.32
CA ARG A 4 -15.28 -9.04 -13.98
C ARG A 4 -15.97 -9.16 -12.63
N ASP A 5 -16.45 -10.35 -12.29
CA ASP A 5 -17.08 -10.65 -11.00
C ASP A 5 -16.07 -10.61 -9.84
N GLU A 6 -14.85 -11.10 -10.06
CA GLU A 6 -13.75 -10.99 -9.09
C GLU A 6 -13.34 -9.53 -8.86
N ALA A 7 -13.21 -8.74 -9.94
CA ALA A 7 -12.91 -7.32 -9.86
C ALA A 7 -14.00 -6.53 -9.12
N TRP A 8 -15.27 -6.83 -9.36
CA TRP A 8 -16.39 -6.23 -8.64
C TRP A 8 -16.33 -6.52 -7.13
N ARG A 9 -16.03 -7.77 -6.75
CA ARG A 9 -15.86 -8.14 -5.34
C ARG A 9 -14.72 -7.37 -4.69
N TRP A 10 -13.58 -7.27 -5.37
CA TRP A 10 -12.41 -6.52 -4.87
C TRP A 10 -12.73 -5.03 -4.68
N PHE A 11 -13.46 -4.44 -5.62
CA PHE A 11 -13.94 -3.06 -5.52
C PHE A 11 -14.90 -2.86 -4.34
N ALA A 12 -15.88 -3.76 -4.17
CA ALA A 12 -16.78 -3.73 -3.03
C ALA A 12 -16.04 -3.87 -1.69
N THR A 13 -15.06 -4.77 -1.61
CA THR A 13 -14.20 -4.91 -0.41
C THR A 13 -13.41 -3.63 -0.14
N SER A 14 -12.90 -2.96 -1.18
CA SER A 14 -12.18 -1.69 -1.03
C SER A 14 -13.08 -0.60 -0.42
N ILE A 15 -14.34 -0.50 -0.85
CA ILE A 15 -15.33 0.43 -0.28
C ILE A 15 -15.66 0.04 1.16
N GLY A 16 -15.87 -1.25 1.43
CA GLY A 16 -16.17 -1.74 2.77
C GLY A 16 -15.04 -1.47 3.76
N HIS A 17 -13.79 -1.64 3.33
CA HIS A 17 -12.60 -1.34 4.14
C HIS A 17 -12.58 0.12 4.59
N TRP A 18 -12.86 1.06 3.67
CA TRP A 18 -13.02 2.48 4.01
C TRP A 18 -14.08 2.73 5.08
N HIS A 19 -15.24 2.08 4.98
CA HIS A 19 -16.32 2.27 5.96
C HIS A 19 -16.00 1.65 7.33
N ILE A 20 -15.26 0.54 7.37
CA ILE A 20 -14.91 -0.17 8.60
C ILE A 20 -13.78 0.54 9.35
N HIS A 21 -12.73 0.94 8.63
CA HIS A 21 -11.50 1.46 9.24
C HIS A 21 -11.42 2.99 9.24
N GLY A 22 -12.20 3.68 8.41
CA GLY A 22 -12.02 5.11 8.15
C GLY A 22 -10.84 5.43 7.22
N TYR A 23 -10.16 4.40 6.69
CA TYR A 23 -9.06 4.52 5.76
C TYR A 23 -9.05 3.40 4.72
N GLY A 24 -8.32 3.56 3.62
CA GLY A 24 -8.26 2.59 2.53
C GLY A 24 -7.35 3.02 1.39
N TYR A 25 -7.49 2.36 0.24
CA TYR A 25 -6.83 2.77 -1.00
C TYR A 25 -7.51 3.98 -1.65
N PHE A 26 -6.70 4.95 -2.06
CA PHE A 26 -7.07 6.02 -2.98
C PHE A 26 -6.78 5.61 -4.42
N THR A 27 -7.49 6.23 -5.36
CA THR A 27 -7.14 6.17 -6.80
C THR A 27 -6.07 7.21 -7.09
N ILE A 28 -5.05 6.81 -7.83
CA ILE A 28 -4.01 7.71 -8.33
C ILE A 28 -4.48 8.25 -9.69
N GLU A 29 -4.70 9.55 -9.77
CA GLU A 29 -5.06 10.23 -11.01
C GLU A 29 -3.97 11.20 -11.44
N THR A 30 -3.70 11.24 -12.75
CA THR A 30 -2.85 12.29 -13.32
C THR A 30 -3.62 13.62 -13.40
N LYS A 31 -2.89 14.73 -13.59
CA LYS A 31 -3.51 16.06 -13.81
C LYS A 31 -4.46 16.12 -15.02
N ARG A 32 -4.40 15.14 -15.93
CA ARG A 32 -5.28 15.04 -17.10
C ARG A 32 -6.50 14.15 -16.86
N GLY A 33 -6.63 13.55 -15.69
CA GLY A 33 -7.71 12.61 -15.34
C GLY A 33 -7.42 11.15 -15.71
N ASP A 34 -6.22 10.83 -16.24
CA ASP A 34 -5.85 9.43 -16.49
C ASP A 34 -5.68 8.68 -15.15
N VAL A 35 -6.31 7.52 -15.00
CA VAL A 35 -6.14 6.66 -13.81
C VAL A 35 -4.82 5.89 -13.91
N ALA A 36 -3.89 6.21 -13.01
CA ALA A 36 -2.53 5.69 -13.01
C ALA A 36 -2.32 4.52 -12.03
N GLY A 37 -3.26 4.25 -11.13
CA GLY A 37 -3.14 3.17 -10.15
C GLY A 37 -3.92 3.42 -8.87
N ILE A 38 -3.49 2.77 -7.79
CA ILE A 38 -4.03 2.93 -6.43
C ILE A 38 -2.89 2.97 -5.40
N SER A 39 -3.07 3.72 -4.32
CA SER A 39 -2.18 3.70 -3.15
C SER A 39 -2.91 4.22 -1.91
N GLY A 40 -2.49 3.79 -0.72
CA GLY A 40 -3.24 4.04 0.51
C GLY A 40 -2.95 3.00 1.56
N ILE A 41 -3.79 2.97 2.61
CA ILE A 41 -3.61 2.10 3.77
C ILE A 41 -4.52 0.88 3.65
N TRP A 42 -3.97 -0.31 3.86
CA TRP A 42 -4.66 -1.59 3.77
C TRP A 42 -4.49 -2.38 5.05
N ASN A 43 -5.59 -2.89 5.60
CA ASN A 43 -5.62 -3.62 6.87
C ASN A 43 -6.80 -4.60 6.95
N PRO A 44 -6.95 -5.55 6.00
CA PRO A 44 -7.99 -6.56 6.09
C PRO A 44 -7.68 -7.55 7.22
N GLU A 45 -8.67 -8.36 7.57
CA GLU A 45 -8.45 -9.47 8.50
C GLU A 45 -7.29 -10.37 8.02
N GLY A 46 -6.40 -10.75 8.95
CA GLY A 46 -5.28 -11.65 8.70
C GLY A 46 -4.00 -10.92 8.29
N TRP A 47 -4.06 -9.60 8.09
CA TRP A 47 -2.87 -8.78 8.03
C TRP A 47 -2.31 -8.57 9.43
N PRO A 48 -0.98 -8.58 9.59
CA PRO A 48 -0.37 -8.42 10.90
C PRO A 48 -0.69 -7.03 11.48
N GLU A 49 -0.62 -6.01 10.64
CA GLU A 49 -0.72 -4.60 10.99
C GLU A 49 -1.11 -3.77 9.74
N PRO A 50 -1.56 -2.50 9.89
CA PRO A 50 -1.83 -1.62 8.76
C PRO A 50 -0.63 -1.47 7.81
N GLU A 51 -0.93 -1.52 6.52
CA GLU A 51 0.04 -1.51 5.44
C GLU A 51 -0.11 -0.27 4.57
N VAL A 52 0.96 0.42 4.21
CA VAL A 52 0.97 1.31 3.04
C VAL A 52 1.31 0.49 1.79
N GLY A 53 0.36 0.45 0.85
CA GLY A 53 0.46 -0.31 -0.39
C GLY A 53 0.38 0.56 -1.63
N TRP A 54 0.82 0.02 -2.76
CA TRP A 54 0.77 0.69 -4.06
C TRP A 54 0.60 -0.31 -5.20
N VAL A 55 -0.14 0.10 -6.23
CA VAL A 55 -0.18 -0.54 -7.54
C VAL A 55 -0.19 0.58 -8.57
N VAL A 56 0.75 0.55 -9.52
CA VAL A 56 0.78 1.47 -10.66
C VAL A 56 0.47 0.70 -11.92
N TYR A 57 -0.46 1.21 -12.72
CA TYR A 57 -0.90 0.56 -13.94
C TYR A 57 0.15 0.68 -15.05
N ALA A 58 0.11 -0.30 -15.97
CA ALA A 58 0.99 -0.33 -17.13
C ALA A 58 0.90 1.00 -17.91
N GLY A 59 2.06 1.52 -18.33
CA GLY A 59 2.18 2.83 -18.99
C GLY A 59 2.49 3.99 -18.04
N PHE A 60 2.28 3.85 -16.73
CA PHE A 60 2.57 4.89 -15.72
C PHE A 60 3.82 4.59 -14.87
N GLU A 61 4.38 3.40 -14.99
CA GLU A 61 5.58 2.98 -14.26
C GLU A 61 6.84 3.80 -14.62
N GLY A 62 7.84 3.79 -13.74
CA GLY A 62 9.14 4.44 -13.99
C GLY A 62 9.13 5.97 -13.86
N ARG A 63 7.99 6.57 -13.50
CA ARG A 63 7.81 8.03 -13.41
C ARG A 63 7.81 8.60 -11.99
N GLY A 64 8.15 7.78 -10.99
CA GLY A 64 8.11 8.16 -9.57
C GLY A 64 6.71 8.15 -8.94
N ILE A 65 5.65 7.88 -9.70
CA ILE A 65 4.24 7.92 -9.25
C ILE A 65 3.99 7.08 -8.00
N ALA A 66 4.50 5.84 -7.94
CA ALA A 66 4.31 4.98 -6.77
C ALA A 66 4.93 5.58 -5.50
N PHE A 67 6.12 6.17 -5.61
CA PHE A 67 6.82 6.79 -4.49
C PHE A 67 6.09 8.03 -3.99
N GLU A 68 5.64 8.89 -4.91
CA GLU A 68 4.88 10.09 -4.58
C GLU A 68 3.56 9.72 -3.89
N ALA A 69 2.78 8.82 -4.48
CA ALA A 69 1.49 8.40 -3.95
C ALA A 69 1.61 7.70 -2.58
N ALA A 70 2.53 6.74 -2.44
CA ALA A 70 2.71 6.02 -1.19
C ALA A 70 3.28 6.91 -0.08
N SER A 71 4.19 7.85 -0.42
CA SER A 71 4.70 8.81 0.57
C SER A 71 3.61 9.74 1.06
N ARG A 72 2.75 10.25 0.16
CA ARG A 72 1.60 11.08 0.53
C ARG A 72 0.58 10.31 1.38
N ALA A 73 0.30 9.06 1.03
CA ALA A 73 -0.59 8.19 1.80
C ALA A 73 -0.05 7.92 3.22
N ARG A 74 1.26 7.66 3.34
CA ARG A 74 1.93 7.49 4.64
C ARG A 74 1.87 8.77 5.48
N GLU A 75 2.18 9.91 4.87
CA GLU A 75 2.10 11.20 5.56
C GLU A 75 0.69 11.44 6.12
N TRP A 76 -0.34 11.27 5.29
CA TRP A 76 -1.74 11.36 5.73
C TRP A 76 -2.07 10.39 6.88
N ALA A 77 -1.64 9.13 6.79
CA ALA A 77 -1.87 8.17 7.86
C ALA A 77 -1.22 8.60 9.19
N TYR A 78 -0.08 9.27 9.12
CA TYR A 78 0.61 9.78 10.31
C TYR A 78 -0.05 11.04 10.85
N SER A 79 -0.30 12.04 10.01
CA SER A 79 -0.82 13.35 10.44
C SER A 79 -2.30 13.32 10.81
N ASP A 80 -3.13 12.58 10.06
CA ASP A 80 -4.58 12.64 10.18
C ASP A 80 -5.17 11.44 10.91
N LEU A 81 -4.54 10.26 10.80
CA LEU A 81 -5.00 9.05 11.49
C LEU A 81 -4.22 8.75 12.78
N GLY A 82 -3.14 9.49 13.05
CA GLY A 82 -2.32 9.33 14.25
C GLY A 82 -1.55 8.01 14.32
N MET A 83 -1.30 7.37 13.17
CA MET A 83 -0.50 6.15 13.13
C MET A 83 0.97 6.47 13.43
N SER A 84 1.59 5.72 14.34
CA SER A 84 3.00 5.90 14.71
C SER A 84 3.97 5.12 13.82
N THR A 85 3.47 4.20 12.99
CA THR A 85 4.24 3.41 12.05
C THR A 85 3.30 2.75 11.03
N LEU A 86 3.87 2.20 9.96
CA LEU A 86 3.19 1.44 8.92
C LEU A 86 4.07 0.29 8.46
N THR A 87 3.47 -0.69 7.79
CA THR A 87 4.19 -1.79 7.13
C THR A 87 4.03 -1.72 5.62
N SER A 88 4.89 -2.40 4.87
CA SER A 88 4.62 -2.85 3.50
C SER A 88 4.80 -4.37 3.47
N ASN A 89 3.78 -5.10 3.02
CA ASN A 89 3.77 -6.54 3.02
C ASN A 89 4.02 -7.05 1.60
N ILE A 90 5.22 -7.58 1.38
CA ILE A 90 5.75 -7.81 0.05
C ILE A 90 5.97 -9.30 -0.17
N ILE A 91 5.31 -9.87 -1.17
CA ILE A 91 5.52 -11.26 -1.59
C ILE A 91 6.98 -11.45 -2.04
N ALA A 92 7.58 -12.59 -1.67
CA ALA A 92 8.93 -12.96 -2.08
C ALA A 92 9.13 -12.85 -3.61
N GLY A 93 10.27 -12.30 -4.02
CA GLY A 93 10.61 -12.09 -5.43
C GLY A 93 10.12 -10.77 -6.05
N ASN A 94 9.25 -10.00 -5.38
CA ASN A 94 8.86 -8.67 -5.85
C ASN A 94 9.92 -7.60 -5.54
N THR A 95 11.04 -7.69 -6.26
CA THR A 95 12.20 -6.79 -6.11
C THR A 95 11.87 -5.31 -6.35
N ARG A 96 10.86 -5.01 -7.17
CA ARG A 96 10.43 -3.63 -7.45
C ARG A 96 9.78 -2.99 -6.22
N SER A 97 8.90 -3.72 -5.53
CA SER A 97 8.29 -3.22 -4.30
C SER A 97 9.31 -3.15 -3.16
N VAL A 98 10.23 -4.11 -3.03
CA VAL A 98 11.31 -4.04 -2.03
C VAL A 98 12.12 -2.75 -2.18
N LYS A 99 12.62 -2.47 -3.39
CA LYS A 99 13.39 -1.25 -3.66
C LYS A 99 12.60 0.03 -3.37
N LEU A 100 11.29 0.01 -3.60
CA LEU A 100 10.46 1.17 -3.30
C LEU A 100 10.26 1.35 -1.78
N ALA A 101 9.98 0.27 -1.05
CA ALA A 101 9.88 0.30 0.41
C ALA A 101 11.18 0.82 1.04
N GLU A 102 12.32 0.27 0.62
CA GLU A 102 13.66 0.72 1.06
C GLU A 102 13.91 2.19 0.71
N ARG A 103 13.53 2.64 -0.48
CA ARG A 103 13.62 4.05 -0.88
C ARG A 103 12.75 4.95 0.00
N MET A 104 11.63 4.46 0.52
CA MET A 104 10.80 5.16 1.49
C MET A 104 11.35 5.09 2.92
N GLY A 105 12.52 4.48 3.13
CA GLY A 105 13.19 4.31 4.41
C GLY A 105 12.70 3.09 5.20
N ALA A 106 11.86 2.23 4.62
CA ALA A 106 11.41 1.03 5.30
C ALA A 106 12.51 -0.03 5.37
N MET A 107 12.54 -0.79 6.46
CA MET A 107 13.52 -1.86 6.67
C MET A 107 12.82 -3.20 6.78
N TYR A 108 13.43 -4.26 6.23
CA TYR A 108 12.96 -5.62 6.45
C TYR A 108 12.95 -5.93 7.96
N GLU A 109 11.81 -6.34 8.48
CA GLU A 109 11.65 -6.71 9.88
C GLU A 109 11.60 -8.24 10.04
N ARG A 110 10.69 -8.89 9.31
CA ARG A 110 10.48 -10.34 9.40
C ARG A 110 9.71 -10.90 8.20
N THR A 111 9.78 -12.21 8.04
CA THR A 111 8.85 -12.99 7.21
C THR A 111 7.67 -13.45 8.05
N TYR A 112 6.49 -13.57 7.43
CA TYR A 112 5.29 -14.10 8.06
C TYR A 112 4.44 -14.88 7.06
N THR A 113 3.57 -15.76 7.57
CA THR A 113 2.60 -16.50 6.75
C THR A 113 1.28 -15.76 6.74
N ASN A 114 0.87 -15.27 5.57
CA ASN A 114 -0.47 -14.77 5.34
C ASN A 114 -1.38 -15.94 4.92
N PRO A 115 -2.56 -16.12 5.55
CA PRO A 115 -3.45 -17.26 5.28
C PRO A 115 -3.97 -17.31 3.84
N ASN A 116 -3.99 -16.18 3.12
CA ASN A 116 -4.53 -16.08 1.76
C ASN A 116 -3.43 -15.93 0.70
N MET A 117 -2.27 -15.36 1.04
CA MET A 117 -1.19 -15.07 0.08
C MET A 117 0.06 -15.93 0.26
N GLY A 118 0.13 -16.75 1.30
CA GLY A 118 1.33 -17.52 1.64
C GLY A 118 2.39 -16.65 2.31
N GLU A 119 3.67 -16.93 2.04
CA GLU A 119 4.78 -16.26 2.69
C GLU A 119 4.96 -14.81 2.19
N GLY A 120 4.98 -13.86 3.13
CA GLY A 120 5.20 -12.44 2.89
C GLY A 120 6.34 -11.89 3.72
N MET A 121 7.04 -10.90 3.18
CA MET A 121 8.07 -10.13 3.88
C MET A 121 7.46 -8.83 4.39
N LEU A 122 7.57 -8.57 5.68
CA LEU A 122 7.13 -7.33 6.31
C LEU A 122 8.28 -6.33 6.33
N TYR A 123 8.08 -5.19 5.68
CA TYR A 123 8.96 -4.03 5.72
C TYR A 123 8.36 -2.97 6.62
N ARG A 124 9.07 -2.58 7.67
CA ARG A 124 8.65 -1.59 8.66
C ARG A 124 9.03 -0.19 8.20
N HIS A 125 8.06 0.71 8.08
CA HIS A 125 8.33 2.12 7.83
C HIS A 125 8.78 2.84 9.11
N PRO A 126 9.66 3.85 8.98
CA PRO A 126 10.07 4.68 10.10
C PRO A 126 8.88 5.44 10.69
N ALA A 127 8.97 5.72 11.98
CA ALA A 127 8.03 6.58 12.69
C ALA A 127 8.06 8.01 12.13
N PRO A 128 6.99 8.81 12.31
CA PRO A 128 6.91 10.18 11.81
C PRO A 128 8.11 11.04 12.22
N GLU A 129 8.62 10.86 13.45
CA GLU A 129 9.73 11.64 14.02
C GLU A 129 11.08 11.33 13.37
N ALA A 130 11.20 10.18 12.69
CA ALA A 130 12.41 9.78 11.96
C ALA A 130 12.38 10.20 10.48
N LEU A 131 11.30 10.85 10.02
CA LEU A 131 11.13 11.35 8.65
C LEU A 131 11.36 12.86 8.51
N SER A 132 11.54 13.58 9.63
CA SER A 132 11.77 15.03 9.69
C SER A 132 13.21 15.43 9.36
#